data_AF-A0A958PR93-F1
#
_entry.id   AF-A0A958PR93-F1
#
_cell.length_a   1.000
_cell.length_b   1.000
_cell.length_c   1.000
_cell.angle_alpha   90.00
_cell.angle_beta   90.00
_cell.angle_gamma   90.00
#
_symmetry.space_group_name_H-M   'P 1'
#
loop_
_entity.id
_entity.type
_entity.pdbx_description
1 polymer ?
#
loop_
_entity_poly.entity_id
_entity_poly.type
_entity_poly.pdbx_seq_one_letter_code
_entity_poly.pdbx_strand_id
1 'polypeptide(L)'
;MQRVLNWLQGSVAIAVLSVACLVLPIGKHDAWAANRLVNELSFGLEQSEFLTDSYSSNESNSYTRFFSKMSFSTQSNYHGSYGDLRWAVIDGKGVDQLFAAPELYYYVQSDDDVFLFEAGRVKKDWSLFDQFWSFGTWQPILSWGNVYGDQQGLTGLFLTMQVRQIRLLGFVSGVFLPSQGSQVEVKDGKVISQDRWYNDPITQLEFSGENSAIYYELQEVDYQKILSQWSYGVQVAVGSPHSEGFLLASMASKPLNQLYIGIDGSHDISDGPQGLSTVVQLHPLVARHRVGTIETGFSGDDYRLWVSMTHDRPEEPIVDDRWMKTPLLASTLVGAHLSLDQAFRLPGSWAVGYMRKIDEERLVGED
;
A
#
# COMPACT_ATOMS: atom_id res chain seq x y z
N MET A 1 4.01 -2.24 -30.84
CA MET A 1 2.81 -3.08 -31.02
C MET A 1 3.11 -4.54 -31.37
N GLN A 2 3.75 -4.88 -32.51
CA GLN A 2 4.00 -6.29 -32.89
C GLN A 2 4.87 -7.08 -31.87
N ARG A 3 5.87 -6.43 -31.25
CA ARG A 3 6.70 -7.02 -30.19
C ARG A 3 5.91 -7.32 -28.90
N VAL A 4 4.98 -6.44 -28.53
CA VAL A 4 4.10 -6.61 -27.37
C VAL A 4 3.10 -7.75 -27.62
N LEU A 5 2.55 -7.86 -28.84
CA LEU A 5 1.66 -8.96 -29.23
C LEU A 5 2.34 -10.34 -29.17
N ASN A 6 3.55 -10.46 -29.71
CA ASN A 6 4.30 -11.72 -29.67
C ASN A 6 4.71 -12.10 -28.25
N TRP A 7 4.90 -11.12 -27.36
CA TRP A 7 5.27 -11.34 -25.96
C TRP A 7 4.06 -11.67 -25.07
N LEU A 8 2.90 -11.04 -25.33
CA LEU A 8 1.62 -11.38 -24.69
C LEU A 8 1.22 -12.84 -24.97
N GLN A 9 1.45 -13.34 -26.19
CA GLN A 9 1.18 -14.75 -26.51
C GLN A 9 2.01 -15.74 -25.68
N GLY A 10 3.27 -15.41 -25.35
CA GLY A 10 4.11 -16.23 -24.49
C GLY A 10 3.73 -16.15 -23.00
N SER A 11 3.39 -14.96 -22.52
CA SER A 11 3.11 -14.70 -21.09
C SER A 11 1.75 -15.23 -20.64
N VAL A 12 0.73 -15.13 -21.51
CA VAL A 12 -0.61 -15.69 -21.26
C VAL A 12 -0.54 -17.22 -21.13
N ALA A 13 0.31 -17.89 -21.91
CA ALA A 13 0.48 -19.34 -21.81
C ALA A 13 1.05 -19.77 -20.45
N ILE A 14 1.98 -19.00 -19.88
CA ILE A 14 2.59 -19.28 -18.56
C ILE A 14 1.58 -19.03 -17.43
N ALA A 15 0.80 -17.94 -17.52
CA ALA A 15 -0.24 -17.65 -16.53
C ALA A 15 -1.33 -18.76 -16.50
N VAL A 16 -1.76 -19.23 -17.68
CA VAL A 16 -2.75 -20.34 -17.79
C VAL A 16 -2.20 -21.65 -17.22
N LEU A 17 -0.92 -21.97 -17.45
CA LEU A 17 -0.26 -23.17 -16.90
C LEU A 17 -0.12 -23.12 -15.37
N SER A 18 0.06 -21.93 -14.79
CA SER A 18 0.20 -21.74 -13.34
C SER A 18 -1.10 -21.99 -12.58
N VAL A 19 -2.23 -21.55 -13.16
CA VAL A 19 -3.58 -21.79 -12.62
C VAL A 19 -3.93 -23.27 -12.60
N ALA A 20 -3.48 -24.04 -13.61
CA ALA A 20 -3.73 -25.48 -13.65
C ALA A 20 -3.03 -26.28 -12.53
N CYS A 21 -1.87 -25.81 -12.06
CA CYS A 21 -1.11 -26.48 -11.00
C CYS A 21 -1.60 -26.17 -9.57
N LEU A 22 -2.23 -25.01 -9.35
CA LEU A 22 -2.81 -24.63 -8.04
C LEU A 22 -4.19 -25.25 -7.79
N VAL A 23 -4.84 -25.79 -8.83
CA VAL A 23 -6.13 -26.51 -8.76
C VAL A 23 -5.91 -28.03 -8.73
N LEU A 24 -4.83 -28.51 -8.10
CA LEU A 24 -4.69 -29.94 -7.82
C LEU A 24 -5.47 -30.28 -6.54
N PRO A 25 -6.48 -31.18 -6.62
CA PRO A 25 -7.27 -31.56 -5.46
C PRO A 25 -6.37 -32.33 -4.48
N ILE A 26 -6.03 -31.69 -3.35
CA ILE A 26 -5.40 -32.36 -2.22
C ILE A 26 -6.44 -33.32 -1.63
N GLY A 27 -6.27 -34.61 -1.90
CA GLY A 27 -6.83 -35.72 -1.12
C GLY A 27 -8.35 -35.89 -1.17
N LYS A 28 -8.80 -36.99 -1.80
CA LYS A 28 -10.14 -37.54 -1.57
C LYS A 28 -10.25 -38.06 -0.13
N HIS A 29 -10.65 -37.23 0.82
CA HIS A 29 -11.20 -37.72 2.09
C HIS A 29 -12.40 -36.84 2.50
N ASP A 30 -13.55 -37.51 2.55
CA ASP A 30 -14.86 -37.13 3.10
C ASP A 30 -15.75 -36.14 2.32
N ALA A 31 -16.78 -36.72 1.69
CA ALA A 31 -17.66 -36.13 0.68
C ALA A 31 -18.88 -35.38 1.24
N TRP A 32 -18.79 -34.68 2.38
CA TRP A 32 -19.98 -34.04 2.99
C TRP A 32 -19.86 -32.56 3.38
N ALA A 33 -18.71 -31.90 3.13
CA ALA A 33 -18.64 -30.44 3.15
C ALA A 33 -18.64 -29.93 1.71
N ALA A 34 -19.68 -29.18 1.33
CA ALA A 34 -19.75 -28.51 0.04
C ALA A 34 -18.68 -27.39 0.00
N ASN A 35 -17.45 -27.74 -0.33
CA ASN A 35 -16.36 -26.79 -0.52
C ASN A 35 -16.74 -25.83 -1.66
N ARG A 36 -17.16 -24.62 -1.31
CA ARG A 36 -17.43 -23.56 -2.29
C ARG A 36 -16.10 -22.98 -2.72
N LEU A 37 -15.58 -23.48 -3.85
CA LEU A 37 -14.46 -22.84 -4.54
C LEU A 37 -14.99 -21.64 -5.31
N VAL A 38 -14.63 -20.43 -4.88
CA VAL A 38 -14.85 -19.21 -5.68
C VAL A 38 -13.51 -18.79 -6.24
N ASN A 39 -13.36 -18.92 -7.56
CA ASN A 39 -12.21 -18.45 -8.30
C ASN A 39 -12.67 -17.32 -9.23
N GLU A 40 -12.10 -16.14 -9.05
CA GLU A 40 -12.27 -15.00 -9.95
C GLU A 40 -10.96 -14.80 -10.69
N LEU A 41 -10.99 -14.78 -12.02
CA LEU A 41 -9.86 -14.42 -12.85
C LEU A 41 -10.30 -13.28 -13.76
N SER A 42 -9.65 -12.14 -13.62
CA SER A 42 -9.88 -10.99 -14.49
C SER A 42 -8.57 -10.55 -15.15
N PHE A 43 -8.73 -9.99 -16.34
CA PHE A 43 -7.66 -9.39 -17.11
C PHE A 43 -8.12 -7.99 -17.51
N GLY A 44 -7.19 -7.06 -17.54
CA GLY A 44 -7.46 -5.70 -17.99
C GLY A 44 -6.32 -5.16 -18.83
N LEU A 45 -6.71 -4.28 -19.74
CA LEU A 45 -5.80 -3.42 -20.47
C LEU A 45 -6.22 -1.99 -20.17
N GLU A 46 -5.30 -1.22 -19.62
CA GLU A 46 -5.49 0.20 -19.38
C GLU A 46 -4.51 0.97 -20.23
N GLN A 47 -5.01 1.95 -20.96
CA GLN A 47 -4.21 2.94 -21.66
C GLN A 47 -4.61 4.31 -21.15
N SER A 48 -3.61 5.13 -20.85
CA SER A 48 -3.82 6.50 -20.42
C SER A 48 -2.81 7.40 -21.08
N GLU A 49 -3.26 8.59 -21.44
CA GLU A 49 -2.46 9.61 -22.11
C GLU A 49 -2.70 10.96 -21.42
N PHE A 50 -1.65 11.76 -21.29
CA PHE A 50 -1.81 13.12 -20.80
C PHE A 50 -2.48 13.99 -21.88
N LEU A 51 -3.46 14.79 -21.46
CA LEU A 51 -4.12 15.75 -22.35
C LEU A 51 -3.25 17.00 -22.61
N THR A 52 -2.24 17.21 -21.78
CA THR A 52 -1.27 18.30 -21.89
C THR A 52 0.09 17.73 -22.26
N ASP A 53 0.97 18.60 -22.77
CA ASP A 53 2.39 18.27 -22.84
C ASP A 53 2.90 17.87 -21.45
N SER A 54 3.84 16.93 -21.42
CA SER A 54 4.45 16.47 -20.18
C SER A 54 5.04 17.64 -19.40
N TYR A 55 4.88 17.61 -18.08
CA TYR A 55 5.41 18.67 -17.22
C TYR A 55 6.95 18.62 -17.17
N SER A 56 7.51 17.44 -17.40
CA SER A 56 8.95 17.22 -17.54
C SER A 56 9.29 16.49 -18.84
N SER A 57 10.50 16.72 -19.37
CA SER A 57 11.04 15.98 -20.52
C SER A 57 11.13 14.47 -20.27
N ASN A 58 11.01 14.05 -19.01
CA ASN A 58 11.21 12.68 -18.60
C ASN A 58 9.89 11.92 -18.48
N GLU A 59 8.72 12.53 -18.52
CA GLU A 59 7.43 11.81 -18.48
C GLU A 59 7.10 11.18 -19.84
N SER A 60 6.57 9.95 -19.84
CA SER A 60 5.96 9.38 -21.04
C SER A 60 4.54 9.92 -21.19
N ASN A 61 4.24 10.53 -22.33
CA ASN A 61 2.87 10.99 -22.64
C ASN A 61 1.88 9.84 -22.78
N SER A 62 2.35 8.61 -23.00
CA SER A 62 1.51 7.42 -23.07
C SER A 62 1.93 6.36 -22.05
N TYR A 63 0.94 5.75 -21.44
CA TYR A 63 1.10 4.71 -20.44
C TYR A 63 0.15 3.58 -20.76
N THR A 64 0.70 2.37 -20.94
CA THR A 64 -0.10 1.16 -21.16
C THR A 64 0.18 0.15 -20.06
N ARG A 65 -0.87 -0.38 -19.46
CA ARG A 65 -0.79 -1.44 -18.45
C ARG A 65 -1.66 -2.62 -18.87
N PHE A 66 -1.04 -3.78 -19.00
CA PHE A 66 -1.75 -5.06 -18.98
C PHE A 66 -1.73 -5.60 -17.55
N PHE A 67 -2.85 -6.07 -17.04
CA PHE A 67 -2.90 -6.64 -15.70
C PHE A 67 -3.80 -7.86 -15.63
N SER A 68 -3.51 -8.72 -14.65
CA SER A 68 -4.34 -9.85 -14.26
C SER A 68 -4.53 -9.84 -12.75
N LYS A 69 -5.76 -10.16 -12.33
CA LYS A 69 -6.13 -10.38 -10.94
C LYS A 69 -6.72 -11.78 -10.82
N MET A 70 -6.24 -12.53 -9.85
CA MET A 70 -6.73 -13.86 -9.51
C MET A 70 -7.12 -13.87 -8.03
N SER A 71 -8.41 -14.03 -7.76
CA SER A 71 -8.92 -14.26 -6.40
C SER A 71 -9.30 -15.73 -6.27
N PHE A 72 -8.91 -16.38 -5.18
CA PHE A 72 -9.37 -17.72 -4.85
C PHE A 72 -9.79 -17.79 -3.39
N SER A 73 -10.82 -18.59 -3.11
CA SER A 73 -11.24 -18.86 -1.74
C SER A 73 -11.65 -20.31 -1.58
N THR A 74 -11.31 -20.87 -0.43
CA THR A 74 -11.80 -22.16 0.03
C THR A 74 -12.50 -21.93 1.36
N GLN A 75 -13.66 -22.56 1.56
CA GLN A 75 -14.42 -22.42 2.79
C GLN A 75 -15.05 -23.75 3.18
N SER A 76 -14.79 -24.13 4.42
CA SER A 76 -15.49 -25.17 5.18
C SER A 76 -16.28 -24.51 6.32
N ASN A 77 -16.95 -25.30 7.16
CA ASN A 77 -17.75 -24.77 8.27
C ASN A 77 -16.94 -23.97 9.29
N TYR A 78 -15.68 -24.36 9.53
CA TYR A 78 -14.88 -23.83 10.64
C TYR A 78 -13.54 -23.24 10.20
N HIS A 79 -13.20 -23.34 8.92
CA HIS A 79 -11.94 -22.83 8.41
C HIS A 79 -12.01 -22.58 6.92
N GLY A 80 -11.06 -21.80 6.43
CA GLY A 80 -10.91 -21.56 5.02
C GLY A 80 -9.62 -20.83 4.70
N SER A 81 -9.44 -20.56 3.41
CA SER A 81 -8.33 -19.75 2.93
C SER A 81 -8.81 -18.76 1.88
N TYR A 82 -8.09 -17.66 1.76
CA TYR A 82 -8.32 -16.63 0.76
C TYR A 82 -6.99 -16.16 0.18
N GLY A 83 -6.97 -15.90 -1.12
CA GLY A 83 -5.85 -15.24 -1.79
C GLY A 83 -6.33 -14.29 -2.89
N ASP A 84 -5.73 -13.11 -2.95
CA ASP A 84 -5.80 -12.14 -4.04
C ASP A 84 -4.38 -11.99 -4.59
N LEU A 85 -4.15 -12.49 -5.80
CA LEU A 85 -2.88 -12.39 -6.52
C LEU A 85 -3.03 -11.47 -7.71
N ARG A 86 -2.03 -10.62 -7.90
CA ARG A 86 -2.02 -9.62 -8.97
C ARG A 86 -0.72 -9.67 -9.72
N TRP A 87 -0.82 -9.51 -11.02
CA TRP A 87 0.31 -9.37 -11.90
C TRP A 87 0.04 -8.25 -12.89
N ALA A 88 1.04 -7.43 -13.17
CA ALA A 88 0.94 -6.37 -14.16
C ALA A 88 2.22 -6.25 -14.97
N VAL A 89 2.04 -5.86 -16.23
CA VAL A 89 3.10 -5.43 -17.12
C VAL A 89 2.78 -4.02 -17.56
N ILE A 90 3.73 -3.13 -17.32
CA ILE A 90 3.57 -1.70 -17.55
C ILE A 90 4.58 -1.30 -18.61
N ASP A 91 4.11 -0.61 -19.65
CA ASP A 91 4.91 -0.02 -20.71
C ASP A 91 4.70 1.50 -20.66
N GLY A 92 5.71 2.20 -20.15
CA GLY A 92 5.76 3.67 -20.03
C GLY A 92 7.04 4.20 -20.67
N LYS A 93 8.06 4.52 -19.87
CA LYS A 93 9.42 4.80 -20.38
C LYS A 93 10.20 3.50 -20.69
N GLY A 94 9.62 2.35 -20.35
CA GLY A 94 10.21 1.02 -20.39
C GLY A 94 9.20 -0.02 -19.89
N VAL A 95 9.60 -1.30 -19.94
CA VAL A 95 8.75 -2.43 -19.57
C VAL A 95 9.05 -2.91 -18.16
N ASP A 96 8.09 -2.70 -17.24
CA ASP A 96 8.13 -3.20 -15.87
C ASP A 96 7.19 -4.39 -15.68
N GLN A 97 7.61 -5.36 -14.88
CA GLN A 97 6.78 -6.49 -14.46
C GLN A 97 6.62 -6.46 -12.94
N LEU A 98 5.36 -6.44 -12.50
CA LEU A 98 5.02 -6.29 -11.09
C LEU A 98 4.15 -7.46 -10.66
N PHE A 99 4.41 -7.97 -9.46
CA PHE A 99 3.63 -9.02 -8.82
C PHE A 99 3.31 -8.60 -7.38
N ALA A 100 2.08 -8.86 -6.96
CA ALA A 100 1.64 -8.59 -5.60
C ALA A 100 0.66 -9.65 -5.12
N ALA A 101 0.67 -9.88 -3.81
CA ALA A 101 -0.37 -10.59 -3.11
C ALA A 101 -0.96 -9.65 -2.06
N PRO A 102 -1.96 -8.81 -2.41
CA PRO A 102 -2.58 -7.91 -1.44
C PRO A 102 -3.20 -8.64 -0.24
N GLU A 103 -3.74 -9.84 -0.46
CA GLU A 103 -4.26 -10.71 0.60
C GLU A 103 -3.86 -12.16 0.33
N LEU A 104 -3.46 -12.86 1.37
CA LEU A 104 -3.18 -14.29 1.35
C LEU A 104 -3.19 -14.81 2.77
N TYR A 105 -4.25 -15.50 3.17
CA TYR A 105 -4.41 -15.94 4.54
C TYR A 105 -5.22 -17.22 4.68
N TYR A 106 -5.05 -17.84 5.84
CA TYR A 106 -5.87 -18.92 6.34
C TYR A 106 -6.64 -18.44 7.57
N TYR A 107 -7.86 -18.95 7.77
CA TYR A 107 -8.67 -18.59 8.92
C TYR A 107 -9.35 -19.80 9.55
N VAL A 108 -9.63 -19.68 10.84
CA VAL A 108 -10.40 -20.62 11.66
C VAL A 108 -11.47 -19.84 12.42
N GLN A 109 -12.70 -20.33 12.39
CA GLN A 109 -13.86 -19.69 13.00
C GLN A 109 -14.54 -20.67 13.96
N SER A 110 -15.00 -20.18 15.10
CA SER A 110 -15.77 -20.98 16.06
C SER A 110 -17.19 -21.26 15.56
N ASP A 111 -17.79 -22.36 16.02
CA ASP A 111 -19.15 -22.79 15.65
C ASP A 111 -20.24 -21.74 15.91
N ASP A 112 -20.02 -20.85 16.86
CA ASP A 112 -20.94 -19.79 17.28
C ASP A 112 -20.61 -18.42 16.66
N ASP A 113 -19.64 -18.37 15.74
CA ASP A 113 -19.12 -17.15 15.10
C ASP A 113 -18.58 -16.09 16.07
N VAL A 114 -18.36 -16.46 17.34
CA VAL A 114 -17.85 -15.54 18.36
C VAL A 114 -16.38 -15.23 18.15
N PHE A 115 -15.59 -16.22 17.69
CA PHE A 115 -14.16 -16.08 17.47
C PHE A 115 -13.78 -16.36 16.01
N LEU A 116 -12.97 -15.47 15.45
CA LEU A 116 -12.32 -15.65 14.15
C LEU A 116 -10.82 -15.41 14.32
N PHE A 117 -10.03 -16.43 14.05
CA PHE A 117 -8.58 -16.37 13.99
C PHE A 117 -8.11 -16.38 12.55
N GLU A 118 -7.23 -15.46 12.17
CA GLU A 118 -6.66 -15.37 10.82
C GLU A 118 -5.14 -15.29 10.89
N ALA A 119 -4.48 -15.99 9.97
CA ALA A 119 -3.03 -16.00 9.85
C ALA A 119 -2.61 -15.79 8.39
N GLY A 120 -1.77 -14.79 8.15
CA GLY A 120 -1.30 -14.44 6.82
C GLY A 120 -1.38 -12.93 6.58
N ARG A 121 -1.59 -12.54 5.32
CA ARG A 121 -1.77 -11.14 4.92
C ARG A 121 -3.26 -10.84 4.75
N VAL A 122 -3.82 -10.00 5.63
CA VAL A 122 -5.27 -9.77 5.76
C VAL A 122 -5.58 -8.28 5.74
N LYS A 123 -6.59 -7.86 4.96
CA LYS A 123 -7.13 -6.48 5.04
C LYS A 123 -8.17 -6.39 6.15
N LYS A 124 -8.18 -5.27 6.89
CA LYS A 124 -9.13 -5.01 7.97
C LYS A 124 -9.60 -3.55 7.92
N ASP A 125 -10.78 -3.32 8.47
CA ASP A 125 -11.37 -1.98 8.52
C ASP A 125 -10.82 -1.18 9.70
N TRP A 126 -9.51 -0.90 9.69
CA TRP A 126 -8.84 -0.12 10.74
C TRP A 126 -9.32 1.34 10.79
N SER A 127 -9.63 1.91 9.63
CA SER A 127 -10.17 3.26 9.44
C SER A 127 -10.86 3.34 8.08
N LEU A 128 -12.15 3.70 8.07
CA LEU A 128 -12.90 3.98 6.86
C LEU A 128 -12.34 5.21 6.13
N PHE A 129 -11.83 6.19 6.88
CA PHE A 129 -11.21 7.39 6.32
C PHE A 129 -9.89 7.07 5.59
N ASP A 130 -9.02 6.25 6.18
CA ASP A 130 -7.78 5.79 5.52
C ASP A 130 -8.06 4.96 4.26
N GLN A 131 -9.13 4.16 4.28
CA GLN A 131 -9.61 3.40 3.12
C GLN A 131 -10.16 4.27 2.01
N PHE A 132 -11.04 5.22 2.36
CA PHE A 132 -11.72 6.05 1.38
C PHE A 132 -10.75 6.93 0.59
N TRP A 133 -9.73 7.47 1.26
CA TRP A 133 -8.74 8.36 0.65
C TRP A 133 -7.44 7.65 0.25
N SER A 134 -7.29 6.36 0.57
CA SER A 134 -6.07 5.60 0.33
C SER A 134 -4.79 6.29 0.83
N PHE A 135 -4.75 6.77 2.09
CA PHE A 135 -3.48 7.33 2.62
C PHE A 135 -2.44 6.24 2.89
N GLY A 136 -2.91 5.06 3.27
CA GLY A 136 -2.03 3.94 3.60
C GLY A 136 -1.30 4.16 4.91
N THR A 137 -1.94 4.87 5.84
CA THR A 137 -1.45 5.08 7.21
C THR A 137 -1.55 3.75 7.96
N TRP A 138 -2.72 3.10 7.87
CA TRP A 138 -3.00 1.84 8.54
C TRP A 138 -2.51 0.64 7.75
N GLN A 139 -2.74 0.63 6.45
CA GLN A 139 -2.44 -0.51 5.60
C GLN A 139 -1.53 -0.14 4.43
N PRO A 140 -0.56 -1.00 4.05
CA PRO A 140 0.30 -0.73 2.91
C PRO A 140 -0.51 -0.62 1.63
N ILE A 141 0.00 0.14 0.68
CA ILE A 141 -0.66 0.42 -0.60
C ILE A 141 0.11 -0.23 -1.74
N LEU A 142 -0.63 -0.70 -2.73
CA LEU A 142 -0.14 -1.16 -4.03
C LEU A 142 -0.36 -0.02 -5.05
N SER A 143 0.71 0.64 -5.45
CA SER A 143 0.66 1.73 -6.43
C SER A 143 1.48 1.39 -7.67
N TRP A 144 0.83 0.79 -8.66
CA TRP A 144 1.43 0.42 -9.94
C TRP A 144 1.07 1.45 -11.01
N GLY A 145 1.59 2.68 -10.88
CA GLY A 145 1.29 3.81 -11.75
C GLY A 145 -0.14 4.38 -11.62
N ASN A 146 -0.92 3.88 -10.66
CA ASN A 146 -2.23 4.43 -10.32
C ASN A 146 -2.07 5.67 -9.44
N VAL A 147 -2.88 6.69 -9.68
CA VAL A 147 -3.00 7.85 -8.78
C VAL A 147 -3.55 7.40 -7.41
N TYR A 148 -4.49 6.46 -7.43
CA TYR A 148 -5.06 5.85 -6.24
C TYR A 148 -4.55 4.41 -6.14
N GLY A 149 -3.66 4.17 -5.19
CA GLY A 149 -3.19 2.81 -4.95
C GLY A 149 -4.24 1.97 -4.22
N ASP A 150 -4.18 0.67 -4.43
CA ASP A 150 -5.05 -0.29 -3.77
C ASP A 150 -4.48 -0.66 -2.41
N GLN A 151 -5.32 -0.76 -1.39
CA GLN A 151 -4.84 -1.28 -0.11
C GLN A 151 -4.33 -2.72 -0.24
N GLN A 152 -3.37 -3.04 0.60
CA GLN A 152 -2.84 -4.38 0.84
C GLN A 152 -3.04 -4.70 2.33
N GLY A 153 -3.17 -5.98 2.64
CA GLY A 153 -3.35 -6.46 4.00
C GLY A 153 -2.09 -6.28 4.84
N LEU A 154 -2.28 -6.24 6.16
CA LEU A 154 -1.19 -6.41 7.12
C LEU A 154 -0.86 -7.90 7.21
N THR A 155 0.42 -8.24 7.27
CA THR A 155 0.87 -9.61 7.52
C THR A 155 0.91 -9.85 9.02
N GLY A 156 0.36 -10.96 9.53
CA GLY A 156 0.45 -11.33 10.93
C GLY A 156 -0.61 -12.34 11.36
N LEU A 157 -0.89 -12.34 12.66
CA LEU A 157 -1.97 -13.08 13.30
C LEU A 157 -3.03 -12.10 13.77
N PHE A 158 -4.29 -12.43 13.52
CA PHE A 158 -5.45 -11.63 13.88
C PHE A 158 -6.42 -12.48 14.69
N LEU A 159 -7.01 -11.86 15.71
CA LEU A 159 -8.08 -12.45 16.50
C LEU A 159 -9.23 -11.44 16.55
N THR A 160 -10.36 -11.83 15.96
CA THR A 160 -11.61 -11.10 16.07
C THR A 160 -12.51 -11.81 17.06
N MET A 161 -13.05 -11.08 18.03
CA MET A 161 -14.09 -11.54 18.94
C MET A 161 -15.35 -10.69 18.72
N GLN A 162 -16.47 -11.32 18.42
CA GLN A 162 -17.74 -10.64 18.17
C GLN A 162 -18.83 -11.12 19.12
N VAL A 163 -19.37 -10.22 19.93
CA VAL A 163 -20.47 -10.50 20.85
C VAL A 163 -21.55 -9.46 20.65
N ARG A 164 -22.68 -9.89 20.08
CA ARG A 164 -23.80 -9.01 19.69
C ARG A 164 -23.31 -7.94 18.70
N GLN A 165 -23.39 -6.66 19.08
CA GLN A 165 -22.96 -5.51 18.28
C GLN A 165 -21.52 -5.07 18.58
N ILE A 166 -20.85 -5.70 19.55
CA ILE A 166 -19.48 -5.33 19.93
C ILE A 166 -18.50 -6.27 19.24
N ARG A 167 -17.51 -5.70 18.57
CA ARG A 167 -16.41 -6.42 17.94
C ARG A 167 -15.08 -5.92 18.50
N LEU A 168 -14.27 -6.84 18.98
CA LEU A 168 -12.87 -6.61 19.34
C LEU A 168 -11.98 -7.26 18.30
N LEU A 169 -10.97 -6.55 17.82
CA LEU A 169 -9.96 -7.07 16.91
C LEU A 169 -8.58 -6.82 17.52
N GLY A 170 -7.79 -7.87 17.68
CA GLY A 170 -6.37 -7.81 18.02
C GLY A 170 -5.52 -8.29 16.86
N PHE A 171 -4.34 -7.68 16.69
CA PHE A 171 -3.37 -8.02 15.67
C PHE A 171 -1.95 -8.00 16.25
N VAL A 172 -1.13 -8.98 15.87
CA VAL A 172 0.31 -8.99 16.11
C VAL A 172 1.06 -9.48 14.87
N SER A 173 2.26 -8.98 14.66
CA SER A 173 3.13 -9.43 13.56
C SER A 173 4.60 -9.31 13.91
N GLY A 174 5.40 -10.22 13.37
CA GLY A 174 6.86 -10.09 13.27
C GLY A 174 7.36 -9.92 11.83
N VAL A 175 6.45 -9.78 10.87
CA VAL A 175 6.75 -9.66 9.44
C VAL A 175 6.09 -8.40 8.88
N PHE A 176 6.91 -7.49 8.41
CA PHE A 176 6.51 -6.25 7.77
C PHE A 176 6.69 -6.33 6.26
N LEU A 177 5.61 -6.10 5.53
CA LEU A 177 5.63 -5.91 4.09
C LEU A 177 5.24 -4.45 3.80
N PRO A 178 6.16 -3.62 3.27
CA PRO A 178 5.84 -2.24 2.95
C PRO A 178 4.86 -2.16 1.77
N SER A 179 4.39 -0.93 1.52
CA SER A 179 3.74 -0.53 0.28
C SER A 179 4.61 -0.92 -0.91
N GLN A 180 3.97 -1.40 -1.96
CA GLN A 180 4.62 -1.82 -3.20
C GLN A 180 4.28 -0.80 -4.28
N GLY A 181 5.32 -0.23 -4.90
CA GLY A 181 5.19 0.78 -5.93
C GLY A 181 5.78 0.33 -7.25
N SER A 182 5.86 1.27 -8.19
CA SER A 182 6.73 1.18 -9.36
C SER A 182 8.20 1.03 -8.92
N GLN A 183 9.01 0.37 -9.74
CA GLN A 183 10.41 0.12 -9.40
C GLN A 183 11.23 1.40 -9.56
N VAL A 184 12.13 1.63 -8.61
CA VAL A 184 13.13 2.68 -8.66
C VAL A 184 14.48 1.99 -8.70
N GLU A 185 15.29 2.33 -9.68
CA GLU A 185 16.60 1.72 -9.90
C GLU A 185 17.65 2.81 -10.06
N VAL A 186 18.88 2.50 -9.65
CA VAL A 186 20.03 3.38 -9.88
C VAL A 186 20.79 2.82 -11.08
N LYS A 187 20.78 3.55 -12.21
CA LYS A 187 21.56 3.20 -13.42
C LYS A 187 22.52 4.33 -13.74
N ASP A 188 23.80 4.00 -13.91
CA ASP A 188 24.87 4.95 -14.21
C ASP A 188 24.92 6.15 -13.23
N GLY A 189 24.66 5.87 -11.95
CA GLY A 189 24.58 6.86 -10.88
C GLY A 189 23.40 7.82 -10.96
N LYS A 190 22.38 7.53 -11.79
CA LYS A 190 21.11 8.27 -11.83
C LYS A 190 20.02 7.39 -11.26
N VAL A 191 19.18 7.98 -10.40
CA VAL A 191 17.95 7.32 -9.95
C VAL A 191 16.91 7.49 -11.04
N ILE A 192 16.40 6.37 -11.56
CA ILE A 192 15.38 6.34 -12.60
C ILE A 192 14.20 5.48 -12.15
N SER A 193 13.01 5.82 -12.63
CA SER A 193 11.82 5.00 -12.48
C SER A 193 11.00 5.01 -13.76
N GLN A 194 10.29 3.90 -13.99
CA GLN A 194 9.32 3.79 -15.07
C GLN A 194 7.95 4.39 -14.69
N ASP A 195 7.76 4.80 -13.44
CA ASP A 195 6.54 5.48 -13.03
C ASP A 195 6.40 6.82 -13.75
N ARG A 196 5.21 7.09 -14.26
CA ARG A 196 4.88 8.38 -14.86
C ARG A 196 4.76 9.50 -13.82
N TRP A 197 4.52 9.14 -12.55
CA TRP A 197 4.42 10.11 -11.46
C TRP A 197 5.75 10.31 -10.72
N TYR A 198 6.82 9.63 -11.16
CA TYR A 198 8.14 9.77 -10.56
C TYR A 198 8.84 11.02 -11.07
N ASN A 199 9.30 11.82 -10.12
CA ASN A 199 10.16 12.97 -10.38
C ASN A 199 11.60 12.56 -10.12
N ASP A 200 12.43 12.63 -11.16
CA ASP A 200 13.85 12.33 -11.02
C ASP A 200 14.50 13.33 -10.04
N PRO A 201 15.38 12.87 -9.14
CA PRO A 201 16.10 13.75 -8.25
C PRO A 201 17.08 14.63 -9.05
N ILE A 202 17.54 15.73 -8.44
CA ILE A 202 18.52 16.62 -9.06
C ILE A 202 19.79 15.85 -9.46
N THR A 203 20.33 16.10 -10.64
CA THR A 203 21.52 15.39 -11.16
C THR A 203 22.74 16.28 -11.29
N GLN A 204 22.59 17.58 -11.04
CA GLN A 204 23.64 18.59 -11.13
C GLN A 204 23.50 19.58 -9.99
N LEU A 205 24.63 20.03 -9.48
CA LEU A 205 24.74 21.11 -8.50
C LEU A 205 25.70 22.16 -9.06
N GLU A 206 25.31 23.43 -9.06
CA GLU A 206 26.24 24.51 -9.32
C GLU A 206 26.92 24.90 -8.00
N PHE A 207 28.24 24.72 -7.92
CA PHE A 207 29.04 25.13 -6.77
C PHE A 207 30.22 25.98 -7.27
N SER A 208 30.34 27.20 -6.73
CA SER A 208 31.38 28.15 -7.12
C SER A 208 31.44 28.47 -8.63
N GLY A 209 30.30 28.41 -9.33
CA GLY A 209 30.22 28.68 -10.78
C GLY A 209 30.63 27.50 -11.66
N GLU A 210 30.93 26.35 -11.06
CA GLU A 210 31.18 25.09 -11.77
C GLU A 210 30.00 24.14 -11.56
N ASN A 211 29.56 23.49 -12.64
CA ASN A 211 28.53 22.46 -12.57
C ASN A 211 29.18 21.13 -12.17
N SER A 212 28.82 20.63 -10.99
CA SER A 212 29.21 19.31 -10.51
C SER A 212 28.08 18.31 -10.77
N ALA A 213 28.42 17.15 -11.33
CA ALA A 213 27.47 16.04 -11.49
C ALA A 213 27.24 15.34 -10.14
N ILE A 214 25.98 15.03 -9.85
CA ILE A 214 25.57 14.23 -8.69
C ILE A 214 25.34 12.80 -9.15
N TYR A 215 26.06 11.87 -8.53
CA TYR A 215 25.87 10.43 -8.71
C TYR A 215 25.25 9.83 -7.46
N TYR A 216 24.19 9.06 -7.63
CA TYR A 216 23.53 8.35 -6.55
C TYR A 216 24.02 6.92 -6.46
N GLU A 217 24.16 6.42 -5.24
CA GLU A 217 24.46 5.02 -4.95
C GLU A 217 23.46 4.51 -3.92
N LEU A 218 22.74 3.43 -4.26
CA LEU A 218 21.83 2.80 -3.31
C LEU A 218 22.61 1.79 -2.47
N GLN A 219 22.70 2.02 -1.16
CA GLN A 219 23.35 1.07 -0.28
C GLN A 219 22.55 -0.24 -0.24
N GLU A 220 23.25 -1.37 -0.34
CA GLU A 220 22.65 -2.68 -0.09
C GLU A 220 22.09 -2.75 1.33
N VAL A 221 20.81 -3.14 1.44
CA VAL A 221 20.13 -3.28 2.72
C VAL A 221 19.92 -4.75 3.05
N ASP A 222 20.14 -5.09 4.31
CA ASP A 222 19.70 -6.37 4.86
C ASP A 222 18.17 -6.45 4.81
N TYR A 223 17.64 -7.14 3.79
CA TYR A 223 16.22 -7.35 3.61
C TYR A 223 15.57 -8.00 4.84
N GLN A 224 16.29 -8.88 5.55
CA GLN A 224 15.73 -9.52 6.74
C GLN A 224 15.49 -8.47 7.85
N LYS A 225 16.36 -7.47 7.98
CA LYS A 225 16.18 -6.35 8.91
C LYS A 225 14.97 -5.49 8.53
N ILE A 226 14.72 -5.27 7.24
CA ILE A 226 13.51 -4.56 6.78
C ILE A 226 12.25 -5.39 7.08
N LEU A 227 12.26 -6.67 6.74
CA LEU A 227 11.09 -7.54 6.82
C LEU A 227 10.75 -7.95 8.26
N SER A 228 11.75 -8.09 9.14
CA SER A 228 11.57 -8.62 10.50
C SER A 228 11.26 -7.51 11.50
N GLN A 229 10.13 -6.83 11.31
CA GLN A 229 9.71 -5.71 12.15
C GLN A 229 8.44 -6.05 12.89
N TRP A 230 8.45 -5.86 14.21
CA TRP A 230 7.29 -6.17 15.03
C TRP A 230 6.19 -5.11 14.86
N SER A 231 4.94 -5.55 14.88
CA SER A 231 3.74 -4.69 14.89
C SER A 231 2.70 -5.26 15.84
N TYR A 232 1.90 -4.39 16.46
CA TYR A 232 0.66 -4.81 17.12
C TYR A 232 -0.41 -3.73 16.96
N GLY A 233 -1.67 -4.14 17.06
CA GLY A 233 -2.81 -3.23 17.02
C GLY A 233 -4.04 -3.82 17.68
N VAL A 234 -4.92 -2.94 18.15
CA VAL A 234 -6.22 -3.29 18.71
C VAL A 234 -7.29 -2.36 18.15
N GLN A 235 -8.48 -2.90 17.98
CA GLN A 235 -9.66 -2.17 17.55
C GLN A 235 -10.88 -2.61 18.36
N VAL A 236 -11.72 -1.64 18.70
CA VAL A 236 -13.03 -1.83 19.28
C VAL A 236 -14.05 -1.20 18.33
N ALA A 237 -15.08 -1.95 17.97
CA ALA A 237 -16.19 -1.45 17.18
C ALA A 237 -17.52 -1.80 17.86
N VAL A 238 -18.46 -0.86 17.81
CA VAL A 238 -19.86 -1.04 18.21
C VAL A 238 -20.72 -0.77 16.99
N GLY A 239 -21.54 -1.73 16.60
CA GLY A 239 -22.26 -1.72 15.33
C GLY A 239 -21.37 -2.13 14.15
N SER A 240 -21.92 -1.96 12.95
CA SER A 240 -21.23 -2.19 11.69
C SER A 240 -21.21 -0.89 10.89
N PRO A 241 -20.17 -0.62 10.08
CA PRO A 241 -20.20 0.46 9.09
C PRO A 241 -21.42 0.42 8.15
N HIS A 242 -22.10 -0.74 8.07
CA HIS A 242 -23.30 -0.97 7.27
C HIS A 242 -24.61 -0.94 8.08
N SER A 243 -24.58 -0.65 9.38
CA SER A 243 -25.78 -0.52 10.23
C SER A 243 -26.19 0.93 10.45
N GLU A 244 -27.39 1.12 11.01
CA GLU A 244 -27.98 2.44 11.29
C GLU A 244 -27.02 3.37 12.03
N GLY A 245 -26.19 2.86 12.95
CA GLY A 245 -25.12 3.63 13.58
C GLY A 245 -23.91 2.76 13.92
N PHE A 246 -22.73 3.37 13.95
CA PHE A 246 -21.52 2.71 14.42
C PHE A 246 -20.55 3.65 15.13
N LEU A 247 -19.70 3.06 15.96
CA LEU A 247 -18.53 3.68 16.56
C LEU A 247 -17.35 2.72 16.41
N LEU A 248 -16.21 3.22 15.96
CA LEU A 248 -14.99 2.46 15.74
C LEU A 248 -13.81 3.22 16.34
N ALA A 249 -12.98 2.54 17.12
CA ALA A 249 -11.75 3.07 17.69
C ALA A 249 -10.62 2.06 17.47
N SER A 250 -9.53 2.52 16.89
CA SER A 250 -8.36 1.69 16.53
C SER A 250 -7.09 2.33 17.06
N MET A 251 -6.13 1.52 17.51
CA MET A 251 -4.75 1.98 17.81
C MET A 251 -3.72 0.91 17.43
N ALA A 252 -2.55 1.34 16.95
CA ALA A 252 -1.45 0.43 16.62
C ALA A 252 -0.08 1.07 16.79
N SER A 253 0.92 0.22 17.02
CA SER A 253 2.34 0.56 16.84
C SER A 253 2.93 -0.40 15.82
N LYS A 254 3.43 0.14 14.71
CA LYS A 254 3.94 -0.63 13.58
C LYS A 254 4.99 0.17 12.79
N PRO A 255 5.71 -0.44 11.84
CA PRO A 255 6.46 0.29 10.84
C PRO A 255 5.57 1.21 10.00
N LEU A 256 6.12 2.34 9.54
CA LEU A 256 5.53 3.11 8.45
C LEU A 256 5.44 2.23 7.21
N ASN A 257 4.34 2.32 6.47
CA ASN A 257 4.13 1.49 5.30
C ASN A 257 5.04 1.88 4.12
N GLN A 258 5.70 3.04 4.17
CA GLN A 258 6.70 3.47 3.21
C GLN A 258 8.08 3.38 3.84
N LEU A 259 9.07 2.95 3.06
CA LEU A 259 10.46 3.00 3.50
C LEU A 259 10.92 4.45 3.56
N TYR A 260 11.68 4.74 4.60
CA TYR A 260 12.33 6.02 4.79
C TYR A 260 13.69 6.00 4.11
N ILE A 261 14.14 7.11 3.51
CA ILE A 261 15.45 7.19 2.87
C ILE A 261 16.32 8.19 3.63
N GLY A 262 17.42 7.70 4.20
CA GLY A 262 18.52 8.54 4.68
C GLY A 262 19.44 8.90 3.52
N ILE A 263 19.92 10.13 3.48
CA ILE A 263 20.77 10.64 2.40
C ILE A 263 22.13 11.04 2.97
N ASP A 264 23.19 10.32 2.61
CA ASP A 264 24.56 10.70 2.94
C ASP A 264 25.18 11.50 1.78
N GLY A 265 25.27 12.81 1.96
CA GLY A 265 25.91 13.73 1.02
C GLY A 265 27.32 14.14 1.44
N SER A 266 27.92 13.48 2.44
CA SER A 266 29.18 13.93 3.05
C SER A 266 30.44 13.59 2.25
N HIS A 267 30.31 12.95 1.08
CA HIS A 267 31.47 12.55 0.29
C HIS A 267 32.13 13.72 -0.44
N ASP A 268 33.46 13.76 -0.34
CA ASP A 268 34.33 14.77 -0.92
C ASP A 268 33.99 15.04 -2.39
N ILE A 269 33.82 16.32 -2.72
CA ILE A 269 33.83 16.77 -4.11
C ILE A 269 35.20 16.38 -4.67
N SER A 270 35.21 15.36 -5.50
CA SER A 270 36.44 14.78 -6.02
C SER A 270 36.54 15.02 -7.53
N ASP A 271 37.77 15.19 -8.01
CA ASP A 271 38.07 15.26 -9.43
C ASP A 271 37.79 13.89 -10.06
N GLY A 272 36.57 13.75 -10.59
CA GLY A 272 36.18 12.62 -11.42
C GLY A 272 36.75 12.76 -12.85
N PRO A 273 36.65 11.70 -13.67
CA PRO A 273 37.11 11.72 -15.06
C PRO A 273 36.48 12.81 -15.95
N GLN A 274 35.40 13.45 -15.48
CA GLN A 274 34.66 14.51 -16.18
C GLN A 274 34.60 15.84 -15.39
N GLY A 275 35.44 16.01 -14.35
CA GLY A 275 35.43 17.19 -13.47
C GLY A 275 34.89 16.88 -12.07
N LEU A 276 34.56 17.92 -11.31
CA LEU A 276 34.05 17.81 -9.94
C LEU A 276 32.78 16.95 -9.91
N SER A 277 32.82 15.87 -9.15
CA SER A 277 31.68 14.96 -8.97
C SER A 277 31.40 14.74 -7.49
N THR A 278 30.10 14.61 -7.16
CA THR A 278 29.62 14.31 -5.81
C THR A 278 28.88 12.98 -5.83
N VAL A 279 29.21 12.07 -4.91
CA VAL A 279 28.50 10.80 -4.72
C VAL A 279 27.58 10.92 -3.51
N VAL A 280 26.29 10.63 -3.72
CA VAL A 280 25.25 10.64 -2.69
C VAL A 280 24.82 9.21 -2.41
N GLN A 281 25.03 8.74 -1.19
CA GLN A 281 24.58 7.41 -0.79
C GLN A 281 23.14 7.48 -0.24
N LEU A 282 22.30 6.56 -0.71
CA LEU A 282 20.92 6.42 -0.28
C LEU A 282 20.81 5.20 0.63
N HIS A 283 20.24 5.41 1.82
CA HIS A 283 20.11 4.41 2.86
C HIS A 283 18.63 4.14 3.15
N PRO A 284 18.03 3.07 2.62
CA PRO A 284 16.67 2.68 2.96
C PRO A 284 16.57 2.21 4.41
N LEU A 285 15.57 2.71 5.11
CA LEU A 285 15.37 2.57 6.54
C LEU A 285 13.90 2.28 6.84
N VAL A 286 13.67 1.59 7.95
CA VAL A 286 12.32 1.39 8.48
C VAL A 286 12.13 2.37 9.64
N ALA A 287 11.27 3.36 9.42
CA ALA A 287 10.75 4.20 10.49
C ALA A 287 9.47 3.58 11.07
N ARG A 288 9.19 3.86 12.35
CA ARG A 288 8.01 3.35 13.06
C ARG A 288 7.03 4.48 13.30
N HIS A 289 5.78 4.14 13.60
CA HIS A 289 4.81 5.12 14.06
C HIS A 289 3.78 4.50 15.01
N ARG A 290 3.09 5.39 15.73
CA ARG A 290 1.90 5.07 16.51
C ARG A 290 0.73 5.77 15.86
N VAL A 291 -0.26 5.00 15.43
CA VAL A 291 -1.45 5.51 14.77
C VAL A 291 -2.68 5.17 15.61
N GLY A 292 -3.60 6.13 15.73
CA GLY A 292 -4.88 5.95 16.39
C GLY A 292 -6.00 6.61 15.60
N THR A 293 -7.15 5.96 15.51
CA THR A 293 -8.33 6.46 14.78
C THR A 293 -9.57 6.31 15.65
N ILE A 294 -10.44 7.34 15.64
CA ILE A 294 -11.81 7.27 16.15
C ILE A 294 -12.75 7.71 15.04
N GLU A 295 -13.78 6.90 14.79
CA GLU A 295 -14.74 7.05 13.70
C GLU A 295 -16.15 6.75 14.17
N THR A 296 -17.11 7.52 13.70
CA THR A 296 -18.53 7.24 13.93
C THR A 296 -19.35 7.66 12.74
N GLY A 297 -20.48 7.02 12.53
CA GLY A 297 -21.34 7.29 11.40
C GLY A 297 -22.66 6.55 11.46
N PHE A 298 -23.46 6.77 10.43
CA PHE A 298 -24.78 6.20 10.23
C PHE A 298 -24.92 5.76 8.78
N SER A 299 -25.45 4.56 8.57
CA SER A 299 -25.75 4.02 7.23
C SER A 299 -27.22 3.60 7.17
N GLY A 300 -27.94 4.11 6.18
CA GLY A 300 -29.26 3.62 5.78
C GLY A 300 -29.21 2.96 4.41
N ASP A 301 -30.38 2.63 3.87
CA ASP A 301 -30.48 1.97 2.55
C ASP A 301 -29.95 2.85 1.41
N ASP A 302 -30.17 4.17 1.51
CA ASP A 302 -29.90 5.15 0.45
C ASP A 302 -28.85 6.21 0.85
N TYR A 303 -28.23 6.08 2.02
CA TYR A 303 -27.24 7.06 2.47
C TYR A 303 -26.20 6.46 3.41
N ARG A 304 -25.02 7.08 3.42
CA ARG A 304 -23.96 6.80 4.39
C ARG A 304 -23.28 8.10 4.79
N LEU A 305 -23.20 8.34 6.09
CA LEU A 305 -22.52 9.47 6.68
C LEU A 305 -21.51 8.98 7.70
N TRP A 306 -20.28 9.47 7.65
CA TRP A 306 -19.31 9.23 8.71
C TRP A 306 -18.40 10.43 8.92
N VAL A 307 -17.85 10.52 10.13
CA VAL A 307 -16.79 11.44 10.53
C VAL A 307 -15.64 10.65 11.15
N SER A 308 -14.43 11.11 10.92
CA SER A 308 -13.19 10.45 11.33
C SER A 308 -12.17 11.43 11.86
N MET A 309 -11.41 10.99 12.86
CA MET A 309 -10.19 11.62 13.32
C MET A 309 -9.11 10.55 13.45
N THR A 310 -8.02 10.70 12.71
CA THR A 310 -6.82 9.85 12.76
C THR A 310 -5.64 10.67 13.21
N HIS A 311 -4.95 10.24 14.25
CA HIS A 311 -3.70 10.82 14.71
C HIS A 311 -2.55 9.84 14.42
N ASP A 312 -1.54 10.32 13.70
CA ASP A 312 -0.33 9.58 13.37
C ASP A 312 0.89 10.27 13.99
N ARG A 313 1.66 9.52 14.79
CA ARG A 313 2.89 9.97 15.41
C ARG A 313 4.05 9.07 14.99
N PRO A 314 4.83 9.48 13.98
CA PRO A 314 6.07 8.82 13.61
C PRO A 314 7.12 8.87 14.74
N GLU A 315 7.96 7.84 14.78
CA GLU A 315 9.17 7.75 15.59
C GLU A 315 10.37 7.94 14.65
N GLU A 316 11.29 8.86 15.00
CA GLU A 316 12.47 9.10 14.17
C GLU A 316 13.34 7.83 14.09
N PRO A 317 13.77 7.43 12.88
CA PRO A 317 14.69 6.30 12.75
C PRO A 317 16.05 6.66 13.35
N ILE A 318 16.69 5.69 13.99
CA ILE A 318 18.08 5.82 14.45
C ILE A 318 18.99 5.76 13.22
N VAL A 319 19.64 6.88 12.91
CA VAL A 319 20.53 7.05 11.75
C VAL A 319 21.85 7.69 12.18
N ASP A 320 22.87 7.62 11.32
CA ASP A 320 24.11 8.39 11.52
C ASP A 320 23.79 9.89 11.48
N ASP A 321 24.36 10.67 12.40
CA ASP A 321 24.13 12.11 12.51
C ASP A 321 24.59 12.89 11.26
N ARG A 322 25.44 12.29 10.42
CA ARG A 322 25.89 12.85 9.15
C ARG A 322 24.85 12.76 8.04
N TRP A 323 23.85 11.89 8.18
CA TRP A 323 22.83 11.69 7.15
C TRP A 323 21.79 12.80 7.21
N MET A 324 21.47 13.35 6.04
CA MET A 324 20.30 14.20 5.87
C MET A 324 19.04 13.33 5.97
N LYS A 325 18.05 13.86 6.68
CA LYS A 325 16.82 13.14 6.99
C LYS A 325 15.61 14.08 6.83
N THR A 326 14.58 13.62 6.13
CA THR A 326 13.28 14.33 6.05
C THR A 326 12.57 14.26 7.40
N PRO A 327 12.22 15.39 8.04
CA PRO A 327 11.57 15.35 9.34
C PRO A 327 10.25 14.58 9.27
N LEU A 328 10.05 13.62 10.17
CA LEU A 328 8.79 12.91 10.32
C LEU A 328 7.97 13.63 11.38
N LEU A 329 6.93 14.33 10.96
CA LEU A 329 6.09 15.13 11.85
C LEU A 329 4.84 14.35 12.27
N ALA A 330 4.43 14.55 13.53
CA ALA A 330 3.12 14.11 13.96
C ALA A 330 2.04 14.86 13.19
N SER A 331 0.97 14.16 12.83
CA SER A 331 -0.13 14.74 12.08
C SER A 331 -1.47 14.24 12.57
N THR A 332 -2.46 15.13 12.52
CA THR A 332 -3.85 14.79 12.78
C THR A 332 -4.66 15.01 11.52
N LEU A 333 -5.30 13.95 11.04
CA LEU A 333 -6.20 13.97 9.90
C LEU A 333 -7.64 13.95 10.42
N VAL A 334 -8.44 14.90 9.99
CA VAL A 334 -9.88 14.90 10.24
C VAL A 334 -10.63 14.85 8.92
N GLY A 335 -11.73 14.13 8.88
CA GLY A 335 -12.55 14.08 7.69
C GLY A 335 -13.99 13.70 7.95
N ALA A 336 -14.80 13.98 6.94
CA ALA A 336 -16.21 13.63 6.90
C ALA A 336 -16.56 13.17 5.49
N HIS A 337 -17.53 12.29 5.38
CA HIS A 337 -18.02 11.78 4.11
C HIS A 337 -19.51 11.58 4.17
N LEU A 338 -20.20 12.03 3.13
CA LEU A 338 -21.59 11.76 2.87
C LEU A 338 -21.70 11.12 1.49
N SER A 339 -22.27 9.91 1.40
CA SER A 339 -22.76 9.35 0.16
C SER A 339 -24.28 9.21 0.19
N LEU A 340 -24.88 9.42 -0.97
CA LEU A 340 -26.31 9.29 -1.21
C LEU A 340 -26.50 8.40 -2.45
N ASP A 341 -27.14 7.25 -2.25
CA ASP A 341 -27.49 6.31 -3.30
C ASP A 341 -28.97 6.52 -3.66
N GLN A 342 -29.29 6.66 -4.94
CA GLN A 342 -30.67 6.89 -5.43
C GLN A 342 -31.41 8.09 -4.83
N ALA A 343 -30.71 8.99 -4.13
CA ALA A 343 -31.30 10.24 -3.68
C ALA A 343 -31.89 10.96 -4.90
N PHE A 344 -33.15 11.37 -4.77
CA PHE A 344 -33.95 12.04 -5.81
C PHE A 344 -34.56 11.15 -6.91
N ARG A 345 -34.57 9.80 -6.77
CA ARG A 345 -35.07 8.88 -7.82
C ARG A 345 -34.37 9.04 -9.17
N LEU A 346 -33.21 9.70 -9.18
CA LEU A 346 -32.36 9.80 -10.35
C LEU A 346 -31.39 8.62 -10.31
N PRO A 347 -31.12 7.97 -11.46
CA PRO A 347 -30.07 6.98 -11.53
C PRO A 347 -28.72 7.66 -11.25
N GLY A 348 -28.10 7.35 -10.11
CA GLY A 348 -26.79 7.88 -9.74
C GLY A 348 -26.47 7.71 -8.26
N SER A 349 -25.17 7.75 -7.96
CA SER A 349 -24.64 7.90 -6.60
C SER A 349 -23.89 9.22 -6.50
N TRP A 350 -24.03 9.90 -5.37
CA TRP A 350 -23.36 11.17 -5.10
C TRP A 350 -22.53 11.02 -3.84
N ALA A 351 -21.30 11.49 -3.86
CA ALA A 351 -20.42 11.47 -2.69
C ALA A 351 -19.70 12.81 -2.53
N VAL A 352 -19.65 13.30 -1.29
CA VAL A 352 -18.86 14.48 -0.92
C VAL A 352 -17.99 14.10 0.27
N GLY A 353 -16.68 14.29 0.13
CA GLY A 353 -15.70 14.09 1.18
C GLY A 353 -15.00 15.40 1.52
N TYR A 354 -14.75 15.64 2.81
CA TYR A 354 -13.88 16.69 3.30
C TYR A 354 -12.73 16.08 4.10
N MET A 355 -11.52 16.61 3.92
CA MET A 355 -10.35 16.27 4.70
C MET A 355 -9.60 17.54 5.08
N ARG A 356 -9.01 17.55 6.28
CA ARG A 356 -7.96 18.49 6.67
C ARG A 356 -6.84 17.77 7.42
N LYS A 357 -5.60 18.06 7.03
CA LYS A 357 -4.40 17.74 7.81
C LYS A 357 -4.09 18.92 8.74
N ILE A 358 -3.84 18.61 10.00
CA ILE A 358 -3.38 19.56 11.02
C ILE A 358 -2.02 19.04 11.45
N ASP A 359 -0.98 19.75 11.03
CA ASP A 359 0.38 19.47 11.45
C ASP A 359 0.59 20.03 12.86
N GLU A 360 1.12 19.20 13.75
CA GLU A 360 1.70 19.71 15.00
C GLU A 360 3.03 20.38 14.62
N GLU A 361 2.96 21.64 14.18
CA GLU A 361 4.15 22.49 14.21
C GLU A 361 4.74 22.43 15.61
N ARG A 362 6.08 22.51 15.69
CA ARG A 362 6.85 22.60 16.94
C ARG A 362 6.27 23.74 17.79
N LEU A 363 5.25 23.45 18.60
CA LEU A 363 4.82 24.28 19.73
C LEU A 363 5.86 24.24 20.86
N VAL A 364 6.96 23.50 20.65
CA VAL A 364 8.21 23.64 21.39
C VAL A 364 8.88 24.91 20.88
N GLY A 365 8.59 26.02 21.56
CA GLY A 365 9.26 27.28 21.36
C GLY A 365 10.77 27.13 21.40
N GLU A 366 11.42 28.01 20.65
CA GLU A 366 12.74 28.51 20.99
C GLU A 366 12.65 29.10 22.41
N ASP A 367 13.04 28.31 23.42
CA ASP A 367 13.40 28.80 24.76
C ASP A 367 14.90 29.09 24.83
#